data_AF-W6PQU5-F1
#
_entry.id   AF-W6PQU5-F1
#
_cell.length_a   1.000
_cell.length_b   1.000
_cell.length_c   1.000
_cell.angle_alpha   90.00
_cell.angle_beta   90.00
_cell.angle_gamma   90.00
#
_symmetry.space_group_name_H-M   'P 1'
#
loop_
_entity.id
_entity.type
_entity.pdbx_description
1 polymer ?
#
loop_
_entity_poly.entity_id
_entity_poly.type
_entity_poly.pdbx_seq_one_letter_code
_entity_poly.pdbx_strand_id
1 'polypeptide(L)'
;MVIGTFFSEVGTGLLTYLSNHDPDLPEIRQDLIVTDAWTPGTFSGVHDRLQNYRYNVVVDDVDMPELCRFLKERRGFLLRLLENPVLLEHESFTDLLRAVFHLTEELERREGFAGLPESDIEHLAGDIERVYGRLIREWLSYMEYLKQNYPYLFSLAMRSNPFDETASPVVR
;
A
#
# COMPACT_ATOMS: atom_id res chain seq x y z
N MET A 1 -16.57 3.42 -1.80
CA MET A 1 -16.60 1.93 -1.81
C MET A 1 -15.48 1.29 -2.63
N VAL A 2 -15.18 1.76 -3.85
CA VAL A 2 -14.14 1.18 -4.72
C VAL A 2 -12.75 1.11 -4.07
N ILE A 3 -12.28 2.23 -3.51
CA ILE A 3 -10.99 2.31 -2.79
C ILE A 3 -10.96 1.33 -1.59
N GLY A 4 -12.09 1.21 -0.88
CA GLY A 4 -12.20 0.25 0.22
C GLY A 4 -12.08 -1.21 -0.23
N THR A 5 -12.68 -1.56 -1.38
CA THR A 5 -12.52 -2.90 -1.97
C THR A 5 -11.08 -3.14 -2.44
N PHE A 6 -10.39 -2.12 -2.95
CA PHE A 6 -8.96 -2.25 -3.25
C PHE A 6 -8.16 -2.56 -1.99
N PHE A 7 -8.37 -1.82 -0.89
CA PHE A 7 -7.64 -2.06 0.35
C PHE A 7 -7.97 -3.40 1.00
N SER A 8 -9.21 -3.91 0.88
CA SER A 8 -9.56 -5.23 1.40
C SER A 8 -8.92 -6.39 0.62
N GLU A 9 -8.82 -6.27 -0.71
CA GLU A 9 -8.37 -7.38 -1.58
C GLU A 9 -6.87 -7.35 -1.86
N VAL A 10 -6.28 -6.16 -1.95
CA VAL A 10 -4.90 -5.96 -2.41
C VAL A 10 -4.13 -5.03 -1.49
N GLY A 11 -4.66 -3.82 -1.28
CA GLY A 11 -3.90 -2.71 -0.72
C GLY A 11 -3.36 -2.98 0.69
N THR A 12 -4.17 -3.51 1.61
CA THR A 12 -3.72 -3.76 3.00
C THR A 12 -2.67 -4.87 3.04
N GLY A 13 -2.88 -5.97 2.32
CA GLY A 13 -1.93 -7.09 2.27
C GLY A 13 -0.60 -6.69 1.62
N LEU A 14 -0.66 -5.96 0.51
CA LEU A 14 0.53 -5.43 -0.16
C LEU A 14 1.27 -4.43 0.75
N LEU A 15 0.53 -3.60 1.47
CA LEU A 15 1.10 -2.62 2.39
C LEU A 15 1.80 -3.31 3.57
N THR A 16 1.16 -4.29 4.21
CA THR A 16 1.78 -5.12 5.25
C THR A 16 3.05 -5.78 4.73
N TYR A 17 2.98 -6.41 3.56
CA TYR A 17 4.13 -7.09 2.97
C TYR A 17 5.31 -6.13 2.75
N LEU A 18 5.12 -5.04 2.01
CA LEU A 18 6.20 -4.11 1.69
C LEU A 18 6.75 -3.39 2.92
N SER A 19 5.89 -3.04 3.89
CA SER A 19 6.32 -2.38 5.12
C SER A 19 7.23 -3.26 5.99
N ASN A 20 7.12 -4.59 5.92
CA ASN A 20 8.04 -5.50 6.62
C ASN A 20 9.47 -5.48 6.04
N HIS A 21 9.64 -4.95 4.83
CA HIS A 21 10.94 -4.82 4.16
C HIS A 21 11.45 -3.37 4.14
N ASP A 22 10.77 -2.47 4.84
CA ASP A 22 11.16 -1.07 4.99
C ASP A 22 12.05 -0.90 6.24
N PRO A 23 13.35 -0.64 6.08
CA PRO A 23 14.28 -0.52 7.20
C PRO A 23 14.07 0.76 8.01
N ASP A 24 13.46 1.78 7.39
CA ASP A 24 13.23 3.10 7.97
C ASP A 24 11.85 3.17 8.64
N LEU A 25 10.99 2.14 8.49
CA LEU A 25 9.65 2.09 9.09
C LEU A 25 9.62 2.38 10.59
N PRO A 26 10.57 1.88 11.42
CA PRO A 26 10.57 2.20 12.85
C PRO A 26 10.55 3.71 13.16
N GLU A 27 11.07 4.56 12.26
CA GLU A 27 11.10 6.02 12.44
C GLU A 27 9.72 6.67 12.35
N ILE A 28 8.81 6.10 11.53
CA ILE A 28 7.48 6.66 11.27
C ILE A 28 6.32 5.77 11.73
N ARG A 29 6.59 4.53 12.16
CA ARG A 29 5.54 3.54 12.52
C ARG A 29 4.51 4.08 13.50
N GLN A 30 4.95 4.77 14.55
CA GLN A 30 4.05 5.32 15.56
C GLN A 30 3.12 6.40 14.98
N ASP A 31 3.59 7.12 13.97
CA ASP A 31 2.78 8.10 13.23
C ASP A 31 1.81 7.44 12.26
N LEU A 32 1.88 6.13 12.02
CA LEU A 32 0.98 5.37 11.15
C LEU A 32 -0.02 4.50 11.93
N ILE A 33 0.11 4.40 13.26
CA ILE A 33 -0.88 3.75 14.12
C ILE A 33 -2.07 4.70 14.30
N VAL A 34 -3.00 4.66 13.35
CA VAL A 34 -4.24 5.42 13.39
C VAL A 34 -5.10 4.96 14.56
N THR A 35 -5.57 5.92 15.36
CA THR A 35 -6.47 5.66 16.49
C THR A 35 -7.75 6.50 16.40
N ASP A 36 -8.75 6.16 17.20
CA ASP A 36 -10.02 6.89 17.18
C ASP A 36 -9.89 8.35 17.67
N ALA A 37 -8.80 8.67 18.38
CA ALA A 37 -8.49 10.03 18.82
C ALA A 37 -7.96 10.95 17.71
N TRP A 38 -7.63 10.41 16.53
CA TRP A 38 -7.07 11.20 15.45
C TRP A 38 -8.06 12.24 14.92
N THR A 39 -7.55 13.44 14.70
CA THR A 39 -8.31 14.57 14.11
C THR A 39 -7.85 14.80 12.67
N PRO A 40 -8.59 15.57 11.84
CA PRO A 40 -8.11 15.99 10.53
C PRO A 40 -6.72 16.65 10.58
N GLY A 41 -6.42 17.42 11.66
CA GLY A 41 -5.10 18.00 11.86
C GLY A 41 -4.00 16.96 12.12
N THR A 42 -4.33 15.85 12.80
CA THR A 42 -3.41 14.72 12.99
C THR A 42 -3.11 14.04 11.65
N PHE A 43 -4.15 13.75 10.85
CA PHE A 43 -3.96 13.18 9.50
C PHE A 43 -3.10 14.07 8.62
N SER A 44 -3.39 15.38 8.59
CA SER A 44 -2.58 16.36 7.85
C SER A 44 -1.10 16.35 8.28
N GLY A 45 -0.83 16.35 9.58
CA GLY A 45 0.55 16.33 10.08
C GLY A 45 1.33 15.04 9.75
N VAL A 46 0.63 13.90 9.65
CA VAL A 46 1.25 12.65 9.18
C VAL A 46 1.44 12.67 7.66
N HIS A 47 0.48 13.20 6.90
CA HIS A 47 0.64 13.42 5.46
C HIS A 47 1.87 14.27 5.13
N ASP A 48 2.12 15.34 5.88
CA ASP A 48 3.30 16.21 5.69
C ASP A 48 4.61 15.47 6.00
N ARG A 49 4.64 14.66 7.06
CA ARG A 49 5.80 13.82 7.38
C ARG A 49 6.09 12.80 6.29
N LEU A 50 5.04 12.18 5.75
CA LEU A 50 5.13 11.24 4.63
C LEU A 50 5.65 11.88 3.33
N GLN A 51 5.61 13.20 3.15
CA GLN A 51 6.21 13.83 1.97
C GLN A 51 7.74 13.72 1.93
N ASN A 52 8.37 13.70 3.11
CA ASN A 52 9.84 13.62 3.24
C ASN A 52 10.32 12.24 3.68
N TYR A 53 9.40 11.31 3.88
CA TYR A 53 9.73 9.94 4.25
C TYR A 53 10.42 9.24 3.09
N ARG A 54 11.53 8.57 3.38
CA ARG A 54 12.23 7.75 2.41
C ARG A 54 11.52 6.40 2.37
N TYR A 55 10.77 6.16 1.29
CA TYR A 55 10.04 4.90 1.08
C TYR A 55 10.97 3.77 0.64
N ASN A 56 12.04 3.54 1.39
CA ASN A 56 13.05 2.53 1.08
C ASN A 56 12.47 1.13 1.28
N VAL A 57 12.85 0.20 0.40
CA VAL A 57 12.51 -1.21 0.55
C VAL A 57 13.76 -2.03 0.24
N VAL A 58 14.18 -2.87 1.20
CA VAL A 58 15.31 -3.78 1.01
C VAL A 58 14.87 -4.91 0.08
N VAL A 59 15.06 -4.70 -1.22
CA VAL A 59 14.63 -5.64 -2.26
C VAL A 59 15.30 -7.01 -2.17
N ASP A 60 16.54 -7.08 -1.69
CA ASP A 60 17.23 -8.37 -1.51
C ASP A 60 16.51 -9.31 -0.54
N ASP A 61 15.74 -8.75 0.40
CA ASP A 61 14.93 -9.51 1.37
C ASP A 61 13.50 -9.75 0.87
N VAL A 62 13.09 -9.16 -0.26
CA VAL A 62 11.76 -9.32 -0.86
C VAL A 62 11.71 -10.65 -1.64
N ASP A 63 10.75 -11.50 -1.30
CA ASP A 63 10.41 -12.67 -2.11
C ASP A 63 9.68 -12.22 -3.39
N MET A 64 10.46 -11.94 -4.44
CA MET A 64 9.96 -11.52 -5.75
C MET A 64 9.01 -12.54 -6.41
N PRO A 65 9.31 -13.86 -6.40
CA PRO A 65 8.34 -14.88 -6.82
C PRO A 65 6.98 -14.76 -6.12
N GLU A 66 6.98 -14.59 -4.80
CA GLU A 66 5.76 -14.46 -4.00
C GLU A 66 5.00 -13.17 -4.33
N LEU A 67 5.70 -12.04 -4.42
CA LEU A 67 5.10 -10.76 -4.81
C LEU A 67 4.48 -10.82 -6.22
N CYS A 68 5.20 -11.43 -7.18
CA CYS A 68 4.71 -11.65 -8.54
C CYS A 68 3.44 -12.49 -8.53
N ARG A 69 3.45 -13.63 -7.81
CA ARG A 69 2.28 -14.50 -7.67
C ARG A 69 1.09 -13.77 -7.04
N PHE A 70 1.32 -13.05 -5.95
CA PHE A 70 0.30 -12.27 -5.26
C PHE A 70 -0.37 -11.26 -6.20
N LEU A 71 0.41 -10.45 -6.93
CA LEU A 71 -0.10 -9.43 -7.83
C LEU A 71 -0.80 -10.03 -9.06
N LYS A 72 -0.21 -11.07 -9.66
CA LYS A 72 -0.75 -11.77 -10.83
C LYS A 72 -2.13 -12.37 -10.56
N GLU A 73 -2.31 -13.04 -9.42
CA GLU A 73 -3.60 -13.60 -9.01
C GLU A 73 -4.70 -12.52 -8.92
N ARG A 74 -4.31 -11.28 -8.60
CA ARG A 74 -5.21 -10.13 -8.39
C ARG A 74 -5.32 -9.23 -9.61
N ARG A 75 -4.58 -9.50 -10.70
CA ARG A 75 -4.55 -8.67 -11.93
C ARG A 75 -5.94 -8.45 -12.53
N GLY A 76 -6.75 -9.51 -12.63
CA GLY A 76 -8.12 -9.39 -13.16
C GLY A 76 -9.03 -8.53 -12.28
N PHE A 77 -8.82 -8.53 -10.96
CA PHE A 77 -9.53 -7.62 -10.05
C PHE A 77 -9.09 -6.18 -10.25
N LEU A 78 -7.78 -5.93 -10.31
CA LEU A 78 -7.21 -4.61 -10.55
C LEU A 78 -7.70 -4.01 -11.89
N LEU A 79 -7.91 -4.83 -12.94
CA LEU A 79 -8.35 -4.35 -14.26
C LEU A 79 -9.79 -3.83 -14.17
N ARG A 80 -10.66 -4.56 -13.48
CA ARG A 80 -12.04 -4.12 -13.22
C ARG A 80 -12.12 -2.84 -12.40
N LEU A 81 -11.12 -2.56 -11.55
CA LEU A 81 -11.05 -1.28 -10.85
C LEU A 81 -10.80 -0.14 -11.85
N LEU A 82 -9.82 -0.27 -12.75
CA LEU A 82 -9.52 0.74 -13.77
C LEU A 82 -10.71 1.03 -14.71
N GLU A 83 -11.54 0.02 -14.97
CA GLU A 83 -12.76 0.18 -15.77
C GLU A 83 -13.86 0.99 -15.05
N ASN A 84 -13.71 1.24 -13.75
CA ASN A 84 -14.71 1.95 -12.97
C ASN A 84 -14.63 3.47 -13.23
N PRO A 85 -15.68 4.08 -13.83
CA PRO A 85 -15.65 5.49 -14.21
C PRO A 85 -15.53 6.45 -13.02
N VAL A 86 -15.86 6.01 -11.81
CA VAL A 86 -15.74 6.81 -10.58
C VAL A 86 -14.27 7.08 -10.21
N LEU A 87 -13.32 6.28 -10.70
CA LEU A 87 -11.91 6.47 -10.40
C LEU A 87 -11.28 7.67 -11.12
N LEU A 88 -11.90 8.15 -12.21
CA LEU A 88 -11.38 9.28 -12.99
C LEU A 88 -11.30 10.59 -12.18
N GLU A 89 -12.06 10.68 -11.09
CA GLU A 89 -12.07 11.84 -10.18
C GLU A 89 -10.99 11.75 -9.08
N HIS A 90 -10.33 10.60 -8.93
CA HIS A 90 -9.30 10.34 -7.92
C HIS A 90 -7.94 10.05 -8.57
N GLU A 91 -7.24 11.12 -8.97
CA GLU A 91 -5.96 11.05 -9.69
C GLU A 91 -4.91 10.23 -8.93
N SER A 92 -4.75 10.47 -7.62
CA SER A 92 -3.74 9.81 -6.80
C SER A 92 -3.95 8.30 -6.67
N PHE A 93 -5.22 7.87 -6.56
CA PHE A 93 -5.59 6.46 -6.55
C PHE A 93 -5.40 5.80 -7.93
N THR A 94 -5.75 6.50 -9.00
CA THR A 94 -5.52 6.02 -10.38
C THR A 94 -4.03 5.82 -10.65
N ASP A 95 -3.19 6.74 -10.18
CA ASP A 95 -1.74 6.62 -10.25
C ASP A 95 -1.19 5.44 -9.44
N LEU A 96 -1.75 5.18 -8.25
CA LEU A 96 -1.40 4.00 -7.46
C LEU A 96 -1.72 2.72 -8.24
N LEU A 97 -2.91 2.60 -8.82
CA LEU A 97 -3.28 1.45 -9.63
C LEU A 97 -2.31 1.27 -10.81
N ARG A 98 -1.99 2.35 -11.52
CA ARG A 98 -1.01 2.31 -12.63
C ARG A 98 0.37 1.83 -12.18
N ALA A 99 0.85 2.28 -11.02
CA ALA A 99 2.13 1.84 -10.48
C ALA A 99 2.12 0.34 -10.12
N VAL A 100 1.04 -0.15 -9.49
CA VAL A 100 0.87 -1.58 -9.16
C VAL A 100 0.81 -2.42 -10.44
N PHE A 101 0.09 -1.95 -11.46
CA PHE A 101 0.03 -2.62 -12.76
C PHE A 101 1.38 -2.71 -13.44
N HIS A 102 2.11 -1.61 -13.48
CA HIS A 102 3.44 -1.58 -14.09
C HIS A 102 4.39 -2.58 -13.40
N LEU A 103 4.43 -2.57 -12.07
CA LEU A 103 5.22 -3.53 -11.30
C LEU A 103 4.79 -4.97 -11.60
N THR A 104 3.48 -5.23 -11.69
CA THR A 104 2.96 -6.57 -12.04
C THR A 104 3.43 -7.02 -13.42
N GLU A 105 3.40 -6.13 -14.42
CA GLU A 105 3.85 -6.44 -15.79
C GLU A 105 5.35 -6.72 -15.86
N GLU A 106 6.16 -5.92 -15.17
CA GLU A 106 7.60 -6.13 -15.07
C GLU A 106 7.90 -7.48 -14.43
N LEU A 107 7.30 -7.80 -13.29
CA LEU A 107 7.50 -9.07 -12.59
C LEU A 107 7.04 -10.28 -13.43
N GLU A 108 5.93 -10.17 -14.16
CA GLU A 108 5.39 -11.27 -14.99
C GLU A 108 6.22 -11.57 -16.24
N ARG A 109 6.95 -10.58 -16.77
CA ARG A 109 7.73 -10.73 -18.00
C ARG A 109 9.09 -11.40 -17.78
N ARG A 110 9.52 -11.55 -16.53
CA ARG A 110 10.78 -12.20 -16.17
C ARG A 110 10.59 -13.72 -16.12
N GLU A 111 11.50 -14.46 -16.74
CA GLU A 111 11.50 -15.94 -16.70
C GLU A 111 11.89 -16.50 -15.33
N GLY A 112 12.51 -15.66 -14.50
CA GLY A 112 12.86 -15.95 -13.11
C GLY A 112 13.56 -14.77 -12.45
N PHE A 113 13.75 -14.86 -11.13
CA PHE A 113 14.37 -13.80 -10.32
C PHE A 113 15.79 -14.15 -9.85
N ALA A 114 16.26 -15.37 -10.14
CA ALA A 114 17.59 -15.81 -9.75
C ALA A 114 18.65 -15.24 -10.71
N GLY A 115 19.69 -14.61 -10.16
CA GLY A 115 20.83 -14.12 -10.94
C GLY A 115 20.50 -12.94 -11.86
N LEU A 116 19.48 -12.14 -11.50
CA LEU A 116 19.19 -10.90 -12.20
C LEU A 116 20.41 -9.95 -12.12
N PRO A 117 20.72 -9.19 -13.19
CA PRO A 117 21.73 -8.15 -13.13
C PRO A 117 21.40 -7.12 -12.04
N GLU A 118 22.43 -6.55 -11.41
CA GLU A 118 22.27 -5.51 -10.37
C GLU A 118 21.38 -4.34 -10.83
N SER A 119 21.57 -3.88 -12.07
CA SER A 119 20.73 -2.82 -12.66
C SER A 119 19.25 -3.18 -12.77
N ASP A 120 18.92 -4.47 -12.92
CA ASP A 120 17.53 -4.94 -12.99
C ASP A 120 16.89 -4.99 -11.59
N ILE A 121 17.69 -5.39 -10.59
CA ILE A 121 17.29 -5.36 -9.17
C ILE A 121 17.03 -3.92 -8.72
N GLU A 122 17.93 -2.98 -9.04
CA GLU A 122 17.76 -1.55 -8.75
C GLU A 122 16.51 -0.96 -9.43
N HIS A 123 16.21 -1.38 -10.66
CA HIS A 123 15.01 -0.96 -11.37
C HIS A 123 13.74 -1.43 -10.66
N LEU A 124 13.67 -2.72 -10.29
CA LEU A 124 12.54 -3.28 -9.55
C LEU A 124 12.39 -2.64 -8.17
N ALA A 125 13.49 -2.31 -7.50
CA ALA A 125 13.47 -1.55 -6.25
C ALA A 125 12.77 -0.22 -6.42
N GLY A 126 13.18 0.60 -7.40
CA GLY A 126 12.53 1.89 -7.66
C GLY A 126 11.02 1.76 -7.96
N ASP A 127 10.61 0.68 -8.63
CA ASP A 127 9.20 0.39 -8.89
C ASP A 127 8.42 -0.02 -7.64
N ILE A 128 9.01 -0.84 -6.77
CA ILE A 128 8.44 -1.24 -5.48
C ILE A 128 8.32 -0.05 -4.54
N GLU A 129 9.37 0.76 -4.39
CA GLU A 129 9.37 1.98 -3.59
C GLU A 129 8.28 2.96 -4.07
N ARG A 130 8.12 3.11 -5.39
CA ARG A 130 7.08 3.94 -5.99
C ARG A 130 5.67 3.43 -5.66
N VAL A 131 5.44 2.12 -5.71
CA VAL A 131 4.16 1.52 -5.29
C VAL A 131 3.94 1.75 -3.81
N TYR A 132 4.92 1.43 -2.97
CA TYR A 132 4.85 1.52 -1.52
C TYR A 132 4.52 2.95 -1.04
N GLY A 133 5.22 3.95 -1.57
CA GLY A 133 4.98 5.34 -1.18
C GLY A 133 3.61 5.88 -1.60
N ARG A 134 3.10 5.47 -2.77
CA ARG A 134 1.72 5.79 -3.17
C ARG A 134 0.72 5.05 -2.28
N LEU A 135 0.99 3.80 -1.94
CA LEU A 135 0.10 2.94 -1.19
C LEU A 135 -0.09 3.43 0.25
N ILE A 136 0.98 3.82 0.95
CA ILE A 136 0.89 4.39 2.31
C ILE A 136 0.05 5.67 2.30
N ARG A 137 0.32 6.57 1.35
CA ARG A 137 -0.37 7.87 1.28
C ARG A 137 -1.86 7.70 0.98
N GLU A 138 -2.20 6.85 0.02
CA GLU A 138 -3.60 6.53 -0.28
C GLU A 138 -4.29 5.82 0.89
N TRP A 139 -3.58 4.95 1.61
CA TRP A 139 -4.13 4.29 2.79
C TRP A 139 -4.47 5.29 3.89
N LEU A 140 -3.59 6.28 4.12
CA LEU A 140 -3.83 7.31 5.12
C LEU A 140 -5.04 8.18 4.77
N SER A 141 -5.16 8.62 3.51
CA SER A 141 -6.32 9.36 3.02
C SER A 141 -7.60 8.51 3.08
N TYR A 142 -7.51 7.21 2.80
CA TYR A 142 -8.62 6.27 2.95
C TYR A 142 -9.06 6.15 4.42
N MET A 143 -8.13 6.03 5.36
CA MET A 143 -8.43 5.97 6.80
C MET A 143 -9.12 7.25 7.29
N GLU A 144 -8.65 8.42 6.87
CA GLU A 144 -9.29 9.70 7.18
C GLU A 144 -10.72 9.76 6.62
N TYR A 145 -10.89 9.40 5.34
CA TYR A 145 -12.19 9.39 4.68
C TYR A 145 -13.17 8.46 5.38
N LEU A 146 -12.73 7.25 5.76
CA LEU A 146 -13.55 6.31 6.52
C LEU A 146 -13.96 6.90 7.87
N LYS A 147 -13.03 7.52 8.61
CA LYS A 147 -13.35 8.09 9.92
C LYS A 147 -14.45 9.15 9.83
N GLN A 148 -14.41 9.99 8.81
CA GLN A 148 -15.36 11.08 8.62
C GLN A 148 -16.72 10.61 8.10
N ASN A 149 -16.74 9.62 7.21
CA ASN A 149 -17.94 9.27 6.44
C ASN A 149 -18.54 7.91 6.79
N TYR A 150 -17.73 6.97 7.30
CA TYR A 150 -18.14 5.59 7.57
C TYR A 150 -17.51 5.04 8.86
N PRO A 151 -17.89 5.55 10.05
CA PRO A 151 -17.27 5.17 11.32
C PRO A 151 -17.24 3.66 11.61
N TYR A 152 -18.25 2.91 11.15
CA TYR A 152 -18.29 1.45 11.33
C TYR A 152 -17.23 0.73 10.48
N LEU A 153 -16.91 1.22 9.27
CA LEU A 153 -15.83 0.68 8.44
C LEU A 153 -14.47 1.11 9.00
N PHE A 154 -14.36 2.36 9.45
CA PHE A 154 -13.16 2.88 10.11
C PHE A 154 -12.78 2.01 11.32
N SER A 155 -13.75 1.63 12.14
CA SER A 155 -13.53 0.78 13.32
C SER A 155 -12.84 -0.55 12.96
N LEU A 156 -13.23 -1.18 11.85
CA LEU A 156 -12.58 -2.41 11.38
C LEU A 156 -11.18 -2.11 10.83
N ALA A 157 -11.05 -1.13 9.92
CA ALA A 157 -9.78 -0.79 9.28
C ALA A 157 -8.70 -0.35 10.29
N MET A 158 -9.10 0.38 11.33
CA MET A 158 -8.24 0.79 12.45
C MET A 158 -7.76 -0.41 13.26
N ARG A 159 -8.63 -1.38 13.54
CA ARG A 159 -8.28 -2.61 14.26
C ARG A 159 -7.44 -3.59 13.45
N SER A 160 -7.46 -3.48 12.13
CA SER A 160 -6.63 -4.25 11.19
C SER A 160 -5.54 -3.38 10.55
N ASN A 161 -5.03 -2.39 11.28
CA ASN A 161 -4.01 -1.48 10.79
C ASN A 161 -2.72 -2.27 10.46
N PRO A 162 -2.18 -2.17 9.23
CA PRO A 162 -1.01 -2.95 8.80
C PRO A 162 0.29 -2.60 9.55
N PHE A 163 0.35 -1.43 10.23
CA PHE A 163 1.54 -0.98 10.95
C PHE A 163 1.52 -1.32 12.45
N ASP A 164 0.38 -1.77 12.97
CA ASP A 164 0.22 -2.20 14.36
C ASP A 164 0.40 -3.73 14.45
N GLU A 165 1.51 -4.15 15.06
CA GLU A 165 1.86 -5.57 15.24
C GLU A 165 0.90 -6.30 16.21
N THR A 166 0.12 -5.53 16.98
CA THR A 166 -0.90 -6.05 17.90
C THR A 166 -2.31 -5.99 17.32
N ALA A 167 -2.45 -5.54 16.07
CA ALA A 167 -3.72 -5.41 15.37
C ALA A 167 -4.51 -6.73 15.38
N SER A 168 -5.80 -6.63 15.66
CA SER A 168 -6.71 -7.76 15.64
C SER A 168 -8.11 -7.30 15.22
N PRO A 169 -8.73 -7.94 14.22
CA PRO A 169 -10.08 -7.58 13.79
C PRO A 169 -11.15 -7.90 14.84
N VAL A 170 -10.85 -8.80 15.78
CA VAL A 170 -11.76 -9.28 16.84
C VAL A 170 -12.10 -8.14 17.81
N VAL A 171 -13.40 -7.94 18.05
CA VAL A 171 -13.91 -7.05 19.09
C VAL A 171 -13.91 -7.80 20.42
N ARG A 172 -13.29 -7.22 21.45
CA ARG A 172 -13.26 -7.73 22.83
C ARG A 172 -14.01 -6.78 23.75
#